data_AF-A0A928N643-F1
#
_entry.id   AF-A0A928N643-F1
#
_cell.length_a   1.000
_cell.length_b   1.000
_cell.length_c   1.000
_cell.angle_alpha   90.00
_cell.angle_beta   90.00
_cell.angle_gamma   90.00
#
_symmetry.space_group_name_H-M   'P 1'
#
loop_
_entity.id
_entity.type
_entity.pdbx_description
1 polymer ?
#
loop_
_entity_poly.entity_id
_entity_poly.type
_entity_poly.pdbx_seq_one_letter_code
_entity_poly.pdbx_strand_id
1 'polypeptide(L)'
;MWPFIKKKKKNVSEIFEHKYYVNDKISDSPKYDLAMLYERCVEEMTLQQAKRDQIFTLYLAMFSFLVPFALSTAGIGDIAKGAIFIALAVIGWMFALIIERYRIYKESYWLCCQAITRLMSFKEGSIDKKTVQSVYYSCLFKKGEKYIDKKKNKYKRLDFYKGNIFSGETIYYLIHSFITSIMVFLGINQMFYNNSKITESLLNISGILCAVIVFVILTIFYFERLLEVYSVLVENTEKAFNKAFSKAWFLHFYMENSKYSLVTVDNTLGRVLKRKIDDFKTFVHHIKDGETLEIKESENGYYIFIVCQGTVLVNQDNTLYEKGVCAFTHKEDIKIKSVDDSVVLEINVINSKENNNLKLPYFKNYAENKDFKILEEGIVPCVKIENMNLKTPKIKEYNENTLSERFIYSFDDNECILEIDEELIKLGQNTLFHIPYNKKFKVIVCEKQKAHGMIIEYKR
;
A
#
# COMPACT_ATOMS: atom_id res chain seq x y z
N MET A 1 44.52 40.73 -19.70
CA MET A 1 44.58 39.36 -20.25
C MET A 1 44.85 38.39 -19.12
N TRP A 2 43.81 37.82 -18.52
CA TRP A 2 43.87 36.71 -17.57
C TRP A 2 42.78 35.73 -17.97
N PRO A 3 43.02 34.41 -17.93
CA PRO A 3 42.19 33.44 -18.64
C PRO A 3 40.85 33.28 -17.93
N PHE A 4 39.77 33.48 -18.68
CA PHE A 4 38.43 33.05 -18.32
C PHE A 4 38.43 31.52 -18.11
N ILE A 5 38.51 31.08 -16.86
CA ILE A 5 38.12 29.71 -16.50
C ILE A 5 36.59 29.66 -16.67
N LYS A 6 36.15 29.25 -17.87
CA LYS A 6 34.79 28.77 -18.12
C LYS A 6 34.56 27.58 -17.19
N LYS A 7 33.98 27.80 -16.00
CA LYS A 7 33.37 26.72 -15.22
C LYS A 7 32.24 26.13 -16.08
N LYS A 8 32.50 24.94 -16.64
CA LYS A 8 31.52 24.10 -17.32
C LYS A 8 30.22 24.08 -16.51
N LYS A 9 29.09 24.41 -17.14
CA LYS A 9 27.77 23.99 -16.68
C LYS A 9 27.84 22.47 -16.50
N LYS A 10 27.88 21.98 -15.26
CA LYS A 10 27.54 20.57 -15.00
C LYS A 10 26.06 20.43 -15.34
N ASN A 11 25.77 19.67 -16.39
CA ASN A 11 24.40 19.35 -16.76
C ASN A 11 23.76 18.61 -15.59
N VAL A 12 22.49 18.88 -15.31
CA VAL A 12 21.73 18.13 -14.29
C VAL A 12 21.68 16.63 -14.64
N SER A 13 21.90 16.25 -15.91
CA SER A 13 22.11 14.86 -16.32
C SER A 13 23.40 14.23 -15.77
N GLU A 14 24.47 15.00 -15.55
CA GLU A 14 25.76 14.48 -15.06
C GLU A 14 25.75 14.09 -13.57
N ILE A 15 24.77 14.57 -12.78
CA ILE A 15 24.58 14.10 -11.40
C ILE A 15 23.96 12.68 -11.39
N PHE A 16 23.32 12.26 -12.49
CA PHE A 16 22.63 10.96 -12.61
C PHE A 16 23.25 10.00 -13.66
N GLU A 17 24.32 10.42 -14.36
CA GLU A 17 24.98 9.63 -15.43
C GLU A 17 26.12 8.70 -14.97
N HIS A 18 26.40 8.57 -13.68
CA HIS A 18 27.43 7.62 -13.24
C HIS A 18 26.87 6.41 -12.48
N LYS A 19 26.90 5.29 -13.22
CA LYS A 19 26.79 3.88 -12.81
C LYS A 19 25.40 3.38 -12.41
N TYR A 20 24.57 3.10 -13.41
CA TYR A 20 23.90 1.79 -13.45
C TYR A 20 24.04 1.25 -14.86
N TYR A 21 24.58 0.03 -14.98
CA TYR A 21 24.54 -0.71 -16.23
C TYR A 21 23.07 -0.94 -16.58
N VAL A 22 22.63 -0.33 -17.67
CA VAL A 22 21.41 -0.70 -18.37
C VAL A 22 21.71 -2.05 -18.97
N ASN A 23 21.03 -3.08 -18.50
CA ASN A 23 20.94 -4.32 -19.27
C ASN A 23 19.84 -4.07 -20.29
N ASP A 24 20.21 -3.87 -21.57
CA ASP A 24 19.32 -3.56 -22.71
C ASP A 24 18.38 -4.72 -23.11
N LYS A 25 17.99 -5.57 -22.15
CA LYS A 25 16.95 -6.57 -22.39
C LYS A 25 15.62 -6.03 -21.91
N ILE A 26 14.86 -5.58 -22.91
CA ILE A 26 13.42 -5.33 -22.88
C ILE A 26 12.77 -6.53 -22.19
N SER A 27 12.50 -6.41 -20.89
CA SER A 27 11.45 -7.19 -20.25
C SER A 27 10.19 -6.33 -20.36
N ASP A 28 9.14 -6.92 -20.89
CA ASP A 28 7.84 -6.27 -21.03
C ASP A 28 7.42 -5.74 -19.66
N SER A 29 7.51 -4.42 -19.48
CA SER A 29 7.04 -3.77 -18.28
C SER A 29 5.53 -4.06 -18.19
N PRO A 30 5.01 -4.52 -17.04
CA PRO A 30 3.57 -4.67 -16.88
C PRO A 30 2.93 -3.32 -17.24
N LYS A 31 1.96 -3.32 -18.16
CA LYS A 31 1.27 -2.11 -18.59
C LYS A 31 0.61 -1.46 -17.38
N TYR A 32 1.27 -0.49 -16.79
CA TYR A 32 0.69 0.34 -15.76
C TYR A 32 -0.27 1.29 -16.43
N ASP A 33 -1.56 1.15 -16.13
CA ASP A 33 -2.56 2.12 -16.57
C ASP A 33 -2.31 3.45 -15.81
N LEU A 34 -1.52 4.32 -16.44
CA LEU A 34 -1.21 5.65 -15.92
C LEU A 34 -2.47 6.50 -15.78
N ALA A 35 -3.53 6.26 -16.56
CA ALA A 35 -4.80 6.96 -16.42
C ALA A 35 -5.50 6.55 -15.14
N MET A 36 -5.61 5.25 -14.86
CA MET A 36 -6.14 4.75 -13.59
C MET A 36 -5.30 5.26 -12.39
N LEU A 37 -3.97 5.29 -12.51
CA LEU A 37 -3.09 5.80 -11.45
C LEU A 37 -3.30 7.30 -11.20
N TYR A 38 -3.51 8.07 -12.27
CA TYR A 38 -3.85 9.50 -12.18
C TYR A 38 -5.18 9.69 -11.47
N GLU A 39 -6.22 8.95 -11.86
CA GLU A 39 -7.56 9.02 -11.26
C GLU A 39 -7.50 8.74 -9.76
N ARG A 40 -6.85 7.65 -9.34
CA ARG A 40 -6.66 7.33 -7.92
C ARG A 40 -5.91 8.43 -7.16
N CYS A 41 -4.91 9.05 -7.80
CA CYS A 41 -4.17 10.16 -7.20
C CYS A 41 -5.05 11.40 -7.00
N VAL A 42 -5.97 11.67 -7.93
CA VAL A 42 -6.95 12.77 -7.85
C VAL A 42 -8.01 12.48 -6.78
N GLU A 43 -8.52 11.25 -6.70
CA GLU A 43 -9.46 10.81 -5.67
C GLU A 43 -8.87 10.99 -4.27
N GLU A 44 -7.65 10.51 -4.04
CA GLU A 44 -6.95 10.68 -2.76
C GLU A 44 -6.69 12.15 -2.44
N MET A 45 -6.28 12.96 -3.42
CA MET A 45 -6.12 14.40 -3.24
C MET A 45 -7.42 15.07 -2.78
N THR A 46 -8.56 14.65 -3.34
CA THR A 46 -9.89 15.15 -2.97
C THR A 46 -10.29 14.67 -1.57
N LEU A 47 -9.98 13.42 -1.22
CA LEU A 47 -10.20 12.87 0.11
C LEU A 47 -9.43 13.64 1.19
N GLN A 48 -8.15 13.97 0.96
CA GLN A 48 -7.36 14.78 1.90
C GLN A 48 -7.97 16.18 2.11
N GLN A 49 -8.52 16.77 1.05
CA GLN A 49 -9.22 18.05 1.14
C GLN A 49 -10.51 17.95 1.95
N ALA A 50 -11.34 16.93 1.69
CA ALA A 50 -12.59 16.72 2.42
C ALA A 50 -12.34 16.48 3.92
N LYS A 51 -11.34 15.66 4.28
CA LYS A 51 -10.95 15.41 5.68
C LYS A 51 -10.50 16.68 6.40
N ARG A 52 -9.72 17.53 5.72
CA ARG A 52 -9.33 18.84 6.27
C ARG A 52 -10.55 19.71 6.54
N ASP A 53 -11.46 19.80 5.58
CA ASP A 53 -12.64 20.67 5.69
C ASP A 53 -13.56 20.20 6.83
N GLN A 54 -13.73 18.89 7.01
CA GLN A 54 -14.45 18.31 8.15
C GLN A 54 -13.83 18.68 9.50
N ILE A 55 -12.49 18.62 9.63
CA ILE A 55 -11.80 19.02 10.87
C ILE A 55 -12.02 20.51 11.15
N PHE A 56 -11.91 21.36 10.12
CA PHE A 56 -12.12 22.79 10.27
C PHE A 56 -13.57 23.11 10.66
N THR A 57 -14.56 22.46 10.03
CA THR A 57 -15.98 22.59 10.39
C THR A 57 -16.25 22.10 11.80
N LEU A 58 -15.67 20.98 12.22
CA LEU A 58 -15.79 20.47 13.59
C LEU A 58 -15.25 21.50 14.60
N TYR A 59 -14.07 22.07 14.31
CA TYR A 59 -13.47 23.06 15.20
C TYR A 59 -14.31 24.33 15.31
N LEU A 60 -14.86 24.82 14.19
CA LEU A 60 -15.81 25.92 14.18
C LEU A 60 -17.07 25.60 14.98
N ALA A 61 -17.64 24.39 14.84
CA ALA A 61 -18.80 23.97 15.61
C ALA A 61 -18.52 23.93 17.12
N MET A 62 -17.35 23.40 17.51
CA MET A 62 -16.90 23.41 18.90
C MET A 62 -16.78 24.82 19.45
N PHE A 63 -16.16 25.73 18.69
CA PHE A 63 -16.05 27.15 19.05
C PHE A 63 -17.43 27.80 19.19
N SER A 64 -18.31 27.63 18.19
CA SER A 64 -19.65 28.22 18.18
C SER A 64 -20.56 27.72 19.29
N PHE A 65 -20.35 26.51 19.82
CA PHE A 65 -21.13 25.97 20.93
C PHE A 65 -20.51 26.30 22.29
N LEU A 66 -19.22 26.02 22.47
CA LEU A 66 -18.57 26.08 23.77
C LEU A 66 -18.26 27.51 24.22
N VAL A 67 -18.01 28.44 23.29
CA VAL A 67 -17.73 29.83 23.68
C VAL A 67 -18.98 30.52 24.24
N PRO A 68 -20.16 30.49 23.58
CA PRO A 68 -21.38 31.02 24.18
C PRO A 68 -21.75 30.31 25.47
N PHE A 69 -21.60 28.98 25.54
CA PHE A 69 -21.88 28.21 26.75
C PHE A 69 -21.03 28.67 27.94
N ALA A 70 -19.71 28.77 27.75
CA ALA A 70 -18.78 29.20 28.79
C ALA A 70 -19.05 30.64 29.26
N LEU A 71 -19.46 31.53 28.36
CA LEU A 71 -19.73 32.94 28.71
C LEU A 71 -21.13 33.15 29.33
N SER A 72 -22.14 32.38 28.92
CA SER A 72 -23.53 32.57 29.36
C SER A 72 -23.91 31.84 30.65
N THR A 73 -23.19 30.78 31.02
CA THR A 73 -23.57 29.95 32.17
C THR A 73 -23.16 30.61 33.49
N ALA A 74 -24.14 31.11 34.24
CA ALA A 74 -23.94 31.86 35.49
C ALA A 74 -23.35 31.05 36.67
N GLY A 75 -23.18 29.73 36.54
CA GLY A 75 -22.64 28.85 37.58
C GLY A 75 -21.17 28.42 37.41
N ILE A 76 -20.53 28.75 36.29
CA ILE A 76 -19.14 28.34 36.02
C ILE A 76 -18.19 29.42 36.54
N GLY A 77 -17.28 29.05 37.44
CA GLY A 77 -16.24 29.96 37.93
C GLY A 77 -15.27 30.38 36.81
N ASP A 78 -14.66 31.57 36.93
CA ASP A 78 -13.83 32.14 35.86
C ASP A 78 -12.60 31.28 35.50
N ILE A 79 -11.99 30.63 36.49
CA ILE A 79 -10.90 29.68 36.26
C ILE A 79 -11.38 28.51 35.37
N ALA A 80 -12.59 27.99 35.61
CA ALA A 80 -13.14 26.90 34.82
C ALA A 80 -13.52 27.34 33.39
N LYS A 81 -14.07 28.55 33.23
CA LYS A 81 -14.30 29.15 31.90
C LYS A 81 -12.99 29.30 31.13
N GLY A 82 -11.95 29.81 31.78
CA GLY A 82 -10.62 29.93 31.20
C GLY A 82 -10.02 28.58 30.80
N ALA A 83 -10.19 27.55 31.64
CA ALA A 83 -9.77 26.19 31.32
C ALA A 83 -10.48 25.61 30.08
N ILE A 84 -11.78 25.88 29.89
CA ILE A 84 -12.52 25.49 28.68
C ILE A 84 -11.88 26.13 27.44
N PHE A 85 -11.57 27.43 27.47
CA PHE A 85 -10.94 28.11 26.35
C PHE A 85 -9.52 27.59 26.07
N ILE A 86 -8.72 27.33 27.10
CA ILE A 86 -7.38 26.73 26.91
C ILE A 86 -7.48 25.32 26.34
N ALA A 87 -8.43 24.49 26.80
CA ALA A 87 -8.67 23.17 26.24
C ALA A 87 -9.05 23.25 24.74
N LEU A 88 -9.92 24.19 24.37
CA LEU A 88 -10.23 24.49 22.97
C LEU A 88 -8.99 24.91 22.18
N ALA A 89 -8.13 25.76 22.75
CA ALA A 89 -6.89 26.16 22.11
C ALA A 89 -5.93 24.98 21.87
N VAL A 90 -5.84 24.04 22.82
CA VAL A 90 -5.03 22.82 22.68
C VAL A 90 -5.59 21.93 21.56
N ILE A 91 -6.91 21.74 21.50
CA ILE A 91 -7.56 21.00 20.41
C ILE A 91 -7.32 21.70 19.07
N GLY A 92 -7.45 23.03 19.03
CA GLY A 92 -7.11 23.85 17.87
C GLY A 92 -5.66 23.63 17.42
N TRP A 93 -4.70 23.63 18.34
CA TRP A 93 -3.31 23.34 18.03
C TRP A 93 -3.13 21.94 17.42
N MET A 94 -3.75 20.91 18.01
CA MET A 94 -3.70 19.54 17.48
C MET A 94 -4.28 19.47 16.06
N PHE A 95 -5.41 20.11 15.81
CA PHE A 95 -6.01 20.20 14.48
C PHE A 95 -5.12 20.96 13.50
N ALA A 96 -4.40 21.99 13.92
CA ALA A 96 -3.44 22.68 13.06
C ALA A 96 -2.35 21.72 12.54
N LEU A 97 -1.80 20.86 13.41
CA LEU A 97 -0.82 19.85 13.01
C LEU A 97 -1.39 18.86 11.98
N ILE A 98 -2.66 18.46 12.13
CA ILE A 98 -3.31 17.55 11.18
C ILE A 98 -3.59 18.23 9.84
N ILE A 99 -4.09 19.47 9.86
CA ILE A 99 -4.37 20.27 8.66
C ILE A 99 -3.07 20.50 7.86
N GLU A 100 -1.97 20.81 8.54
CA GLU A 100 -0.65 20.96 7.94
C GLU A 100 -0.20 19.68 7.22
N ARG A 101 -0.33 18.52 7.88
CA ARG A 101 -0.03 17.21 7.26
C ARG A 101 -0.85 16.98 5.99
N TYR A 102 -2.15 17.26 6.01
CA TYR A 102 -3.00 17.12 4.82
C TYR A 102 -2.60 18.08 3.69
N ARG A 103 -2.17 19.30 4.03
CA ARG A 103 -1.64 20.24 3.04
C ARG A 103 -0.38 19.70 2.36
N ILE A 104 0.55 19.12 3.14
CA ILE A 104 1.75 18.47 2.58
C ILE A 104 1.37 17.34 1.64
N TYR A 105 0.48 16.43 2.04
CA TYR A 105 0.08 15.31 1.18
C TYR A 105 -0.58 15.79 -0.10
N LYS A 106 -1.48 16.79 -0.02
CA LYS A 106 -2.08 17.41 -1.19
C LYS A 106 -1.02 17.97 -2.13
N GLU A 107 -0.01 18.67 -1.61
CA GLU A 107 1.08 19.21 -2.42
C GLU A 107 1.91 18.11 -3.08
N SER A 108 2.22 17.03 -2.36
CA SER A 108 2.91 15.85 -2.91
C SER A 108 2.08 15.15 -3.98
N TYR A 109 0.78 14.94 -3.76
CA TYR A 109 -0.11 14.30 -4.74
C TYR A 109 -0.33 15.16 -5.97
N TRP A 110 -0.40 16.48 -5.82
CA TRP A 110 -0.42 17.39 -6.95
C TRP A 110 0.84 17.24 -7.82
N LEU A 111 2.02 17.15 -7.21
CA LEU A 111 3.27 16.88 -7.92
C LEU A 111 3.27 15.48 -8.57
N CYS A 112 2.64 14.49 -7.93
CA CYS A 112 2.43 13.15 -8.51
C CYS A 112 1.57 13.22 -9.76
N CYS A 113 0.38 13.84 -9.69
CA CYS A 113 -0.50 14.04 -10.85
C CYS A 113 0.27 14.68 -12.01
N GLN A 114 1.02 15.76 -11.75
CA GLN A 114 1.83 16.40 -12.79
C GLN A 114 2.90 15.48 -13.38
N ALA A 115 3.55 14.67 -12.55
CA ALA A 115 4.52 13.69 -13.00
C ALA A 115 3.85 12.61 -13.85
N ILE A 116 2.73 12.04 -13.41
CA ILE A 116 1.95 11.03 -14.15
C ILE A 116 1.50 11.58 -15.51
N THR A 117 0.95 12.80 -15.56
CA THR A 117 0.54 13.43 -16.82
C THR A 117 1.72 13.59 -17.79
N ARG A 118 2.91 13.89 -17.29
CA ARG A 118 4.11 13.93 -18.15
C ARG A 118 4.52 12.53 -18.60
N LEU A 119 4.45 11.53 -17.72
CA LEU A 119 4.77 10.14 -18.04
C LEU A 119 3.84 9.56 -19.10
N MET A 120 2.58 10.00 -19.18
CA MET A 120 1.64 9.59 -20.24
C MET A 120 2.11 9.96 -21.66
N SER A 121 2.99 10.95 -21.81
CA SER A 121 3.58 11.29 -23.12
C SER A 121 4.78 10.44 -23.52
N PHE A 122 5.28 9.59 -22.62
CA PHE A 122 6.38 8.68 -22.91
C PHE A 122 5.85 7.40 -23.55
N LYS A 123 6.67 6.74 -24.38
CA LYS A 123 6.33 5.41 -24.91
C LYS A 123 6.30 4.42 -23.73
N GLU A 124 5.28 3.57 -23.65
CA GLU A 124 5.04 2.65 -22.50
C GLU A 124 6.28 1.81 -22.10
N GLY A 125 7.12 1.42 -23.06
CA GLY A 125 8.37 0.67 -22.80
C GLY A 125 9.60 1.51 -22.40
N SER A 126 9.47 2.83 -22.24
CA SER A 126 10.58 3.74 -21.87
C SER A 126 10.50 4.26 -20.43
N ILE A 127 9.49 3.84 -19.67
CA ILE A 127 9.23 4.33 -18.32
C ILE A 127 9.95 3.42 -17.31
N ASP A 128 11.17 3.80 -16.93
CA ASP A 128 11.94 3.17 -15.86
C ASP A 128 11.92 4.01 -14.56
N LYS A 129 12.43 3.43 -13.47
CA LYS A 129 12.55 4.10 -12.17
C LYS A 129 13.25 5.45 -12.27
N LYS A 130 14.33 5.54 -13.05
CA LYS A 130 15.10 6.77 -13.22
C LYS A 130 14.28 7.84 -13.94
N THR A 131 13.53 7.44 -14.97
CA THR A 131 12.64 8.33 -15.71
C THR A 131 11.58 8.89 -14.79
N VAL A 132 10.91 8.08 -13.96
CA VAL A 132 9.89 8.58 -13.03
C VAL A 132 10.49 9.53 -11.98
N GLN A 133 11.63 9.17 -11.38
CA GLN A 133 12.29 10.03 -10.40
C GLN A 133 12.75 11.36 -11.02
N SER A 134 13.28 11.32 -12.25
CA SER A 134 13.69 12.50 -13.02
C SER A 134 12.51 13.39 -13.39
N VAL A 135 11.40 12.80 -13.84
CA VAL A 135 10.16 13.53 -14.16
C VAL A 135 9.58 14.17 -12.90
N TYR A 136 9.52 13.45 -11.78
CA TYR A 136 9.08 14.02 -10.50
C TYR A 136 9.96 15.18 -10.05
N TYR A 137 11.28 15.01 -10.09
CA TYR A 137 12.23 16.07 -9.76
C TYR A 137 12.05 17.29 -10.67
N SER A 138 11.84 17.08 -11.97
CA SER A 138 11.56 18.17 -12.93
C SER A 138 10.27 18.92 -12.61
N CYS A 139 9.20 18.23 -12.22
CA CYS A 139 7.96 18.86 -11.75
C CYS A 139 8.20 19.69 -10.48
N LEU A 140 8.91 19.11 -9.50
CA LEU A 140 9.25 19.77 -8.25
C LEU A 140 10.12 21.01 -8.47
N PHE A 141 11.15 20.91 -9.33
CA PHE A 141 12.00 22.02 -9.73
C PHE A 141 11.18 23.13 -10.42
N LYS A 142 10.36 22.80 -11.42
CA LYS A 142 9.54 23.79 -12.14
C LYS A 142 8.60 24.57 -11.21
N LYS A 143 8.05 23.90 -10.19
CA LYS A 143 7.15 24.56 -9.22
C LYS A 143 7.92 25.38 -8.18
N GLY A 144 9.07 24.87 -7.72
CA GLY A 144 9.86 25.45 -6.63
C GLY A 144 10.91 26.49 -7.03
N GLU A 145 11.35 26.52 -8.29
CA GLU A 145 12.48 27.35 -8.77
C GLU A 145 12.32 28.84 -8.43
N LYS A 146 11.11 29.37 -8.52
CA LYS A 146 10.80 30.78 -8.20
C LYS A 146 11.10 31.15 -6.74
N TYR A 147 11.17 30.18 -5.84
CA TYR A 147 11.35 30.37 -4.41
C TYR A 147 12.79 30.17 -3.94
N ILE A 148 13.74 30.01 -4.87
CA ILE A 148 15.13 29.67 -4.55
C ILE A 148 16.07 30.73 -5.08
N ASP A 149 16.96 31.19 -4.22
CA ASP A 149 18.12 31.97 -4.63
C ASP A 149 19.24 31.02 -5.05
N LYS A 150 19.35 30.81 -6.37
CA LYS A 150 20.38 29.97 -7.00
C LYS A 150 21.81 30.43 -6.71
N LYS A 151 22.03 31.70 -6.36
CA LYS A 151 23.37 32.22 -6.04
C LYS A 151 23.81 31.87 -4.62
N LYS A 152 22.84 31.76 -3.71
CA LYS A 152 23.10 31.56 -2.27
C LYS A 152 22.75 30.17 -1.76
N ASN A 153 22.17 29.30 -2.61
CA ASN A 153 21.57 28.03 -2.20
C ASN A 153 20.66 28.21 -0.96
N LYS A 154 19.75 29.18 -1.03
CA LYS A 154 18.84 29.51 0.07
C LYS A 154 17.43 29.76 -0.44
N TYR A 155 16.45 29.48 0.41
CA TYR A 155 15.06 29.84 0.14
C TYR A 155 14.87 31.35 0.23
N LYS A 156 14.14 31.89 -0.76
CA LYS A 156 13.52 33.20 -0.66
C LYS A 156 12.23 33.06 0.16
N ARG A 157 12.38 32.90 1.49
CA ARG A 157 11.27 32.63 2.41
C ARG A 157 10.11 33.62 2.23
N LEU A 158 10.41 34.91 2.13
CA LEU A 158 9.38 35.95 1.93
C LEU A 158 8.60 35.77 0.62
N ASP A 159 9.28 35.41 -0.47
CA ASP A 159 8.63 35.17 -1.77
C ASP A 159 7.78 33.91 -1.73
N PHE A 160 8.24 32.87 -1.01
CA PHE A 160 7.45 31.67 -0.76
C PHE A 160 6.19 31.98 0.04
N TYR A 161 6.31 32.80 1.09
CA TYR A 161 5.20 33.12 1.99
C TYR A 161 4.16 33.93 1.22
N LYS A 162 4.58 35.01 0.55
CA LYS A 162 3.72 35.84 -0.31
C LYS A 162 3.06 35.04 -1.43
N GLY A 163 3.79 34.11 -2.04
CA GLY A 163 3.29 33.28 -3.13
C GLY A 163 2.27 32.23 -2.70
N ASN A 164 2.20 31.89 -1.41
CA ASN A 164 1.29 30.87 -0.87
C ASN A 164 0.18 31.45 0.02
N ILE A 165 0.32 32.67 0.54
CA ILE A 165 -0.63 33.27 1.50
C ILE A 165 -2.07 33.34 0.99
N PHE A 166 -2.25 33.55 -0.32
CA PHE A 166 -3.56 33.66 -0.97
C PHE A 166 -4.08 32.33 -1.53
N SER A 167 -3.41 31.21 -1.27
CA SER A 167 -4.00 29.90 -1.57
C SER A 167 -5.14 29.62 -0.60
N GLY A 168 -6.26 29.08 -1.10
CA GLY A 168 -7.43 28.80 -0.26
C GLY A 168 -7.06 27.96 0.96
N GLU A 169 -6.19 26.98 0.81
CA GLU A 169 -5.75 26.11 1.91
C GLU A 169 -4.96 26.84 2.98
N THR A 170 -4.11 27.80 2.57
CA THR A 170 -3.36 28.63 3.51
C THR A 170 -4.29 29.57 4.25
N ILE A 171 -5.28 30.15 3.57
CA ILE A 171 -6.29 31.00 4.21
C ILE A 171 -7.06 30.21 5.28
N TYR A 172 -7.52 28.98 4.99
CA TYR A 172 -8.16 28.13 5.99
C TYR A 172 -7.26 27.86 7.21
N TYR A 173 -5.99 27.55 6.98
CA TYR A 173 -5.03 27.35 8.07
C TYR A 173 -4.81 28.62 8.91
N LEU A 174 -4.73 29.79 8.26
CA LEU A 174 -4.57 31.08 8.95
C LEU A 174 -5.81 31.41 9.78
N ILE A 175 -7.02 31.21 9.25
CA ILE A 175 -8.27 31.39 10.01
C ILE A 175 -8.29 30.45 11.22
N HIS A 176 -7.94 29.18 11.03
CA HIS A 176 -7.85 28.19 12.10
C HIS A 176 -6.86 28.60 13.20
N SER A 177 -5.67 29.03 12.80
CA SER A 177 -4.62 29.51 13.72
C SER A 177 -5.05 30.76 14.45
N PHE A 178 -5.77 31.66 13.78
CA PHE A 178 -6.33 32.87 14.37
C PHE A 178 -7.37 32.56 15.45
N ILE A 179 -8.35 31.69 15.15
CA ILE A 179 -9.35 31.24 16.12
C ILE A 179 -8.69 30.59 17.34
N THR A 180 -7.71 29.71 17.10
CA THR A 180 -6.92 29.07 18.18
C THR A 180 -6.21 30.11 19.06
N SER A 181 -5.69 31.18 18.46
CA SER A 181 -5.02 32.25 19.19
C SER A 181 -6.00 33.10 20.01
N ILE A 182 -7.21 33.34 19.50
CA ILE A 182 -8.28 33.98 20.26
C ILE A 182 -8.66 33.13 21.49
N MET A 183 -8.69 31.81 21.37
CA MET A 183 -8.97 30.93 22.52
C MET A 183 -7.90 31.03 23.60
N VAL A 184 -6.62 31.19 23.24
CA VAL A 184 -5.55 31.46 24.20
C VAL A 184 -5.75 32.80 24.90
N PHE A 185 -6.09 33.85 24.15
CA PHE A 185 -6.41 35.17 24.71
C PHE A 185 -7.57 35.07 25.73
N LEU A 186 -8.70 34.48 25.34
CA LEU A 186 -9.86 34.34 26.23
C LEU A 186 -9.54 33.48 27.46
N GLY A 187 -8.78 32.40 27.27
CA GLY A 187 -8.36 31.52 28.36
C GLY A 187 -7.51 32.21 29.40
N ILE A 188 -6.45 32.90 28.97
CA ILE A 188 -5.55 33.63 29.88
C ILE A 188 -6.31 34.73 30.62
N ASN A 189 -7.08 35.55 29.90
CA ASN A 189 -7.81 36.64 30.56
C ASN A 189 -8.82 36.11 31.58
N GLN A 190 -9.57 35.05 31.26
CA GLN A 190 -10.56 34.53 32.18
C GLN A 190 -9.94 33.82 33.40
N MET A 191 -8.82 33.10 33.23
CA MET A 191 -8.16 32.43 34.37
C MET A 191 -7.60 33.41 35.40
N PHE A 192 -7.16 34.59 34.97
CA PHE A 192 -6.50 35.57 35.84
C PHE A 192 -7.36 36.81 36.15
N TYR A 193 -8.60 36.87 35.67
CA TYR A 193 -9.49 38.01 35.84
C TYR A 193 -9.67 38.44 37.30
N ASN A 194 -9.82 37.47 38.22
CA ASN A 194 -10.06 37.75 39.65
C ASN A 194 -8.77 37.88 40.49
N ASN A 195 -7.59 37.89 39.86
CA ASN A 195 -6.33 37.97 40.59
C ASN A 195 -6.03 39.43 40.94
N SER A 196 -6.30 39.82 42.19
CA SER A 196 -6.19 41.20 42.72
C SER A 196 -4.80 41.84 42.60
N LYS A 197 -3.78 41.07 42.24
CA LYS A 197 -2.39 41.53 42.09
C LYS A 197 -2.04 42.00 40.67
N ILE A 198 -2.88 41.75 39.67
CA ILE A 198 -2.62 42.10 38.26
C ILE A 198 -3.62 43.16 37.84
N THR A 199 -3.14 44.29 37.30
CA THR A 199 -4.04 45.31 36.73
C THR A 199 -4.66 44.79 35.43
N GLU A 200 -5.93 45.11 35.19
CA GLU A 200 -6.68 44.67 34.01
C GLU A 200 -5.95 45.00 32.69
N SER A 201 -5.29 46.16 32.62
CA SER A 201 -4.49 46.56 31.47
C SER A 201 -3.29 45.64 31.23
N LEU A 202 -2.57 45.24 32.29
CA LEU A 202 -1.44 44.30 32.17
C LEU A 202 -1.92 42.91 31.74
N LEU A 203 -3.07 42.47 32.26
CA LEU A 203 -3.66 41.18 31.90
C LEU A 203 -4.04 41.15 30.41
N ASN A 204 -4.76 42.17 29.92
CA ASN A 204 -5.14 42.28 28.52
C ASN A 204 -3.93 42.32 27.58
N ILE A 205 -2.91 43.11 27.91
CA ILE A 205 -1.67 43.19 27.11
C ILE A 205 -0.98 41.81 27.08
N SER A 206 -0.87 41.13 28.22
CA SER A 206 -0.25 39.80 28.30
C SER A 206 -1.02 38.76 27.48
N GLY A 207 -2.35 38.76 27.55
CA GLY A 207 -3.20 37.87 26.76
C GLY A 207 -3.05 38.11 25.25
N ILE A 208 -3.04 39.38 24.81
CA ILE A 208 -2.84 39.74 23.40
C ILE A 208 -1.46 39.25 22.94
N LEU A 209 -0.42 39.50 23.72
CA LEU A 209 0.94 39.09 23.39
C LEU A 209 1.03 37.57 23.23
N CYS A 210 0.45 36.80 24.17
CA CYS A 210 0.41 35.34 24.09
C CYS A 210 -0.34 34.85 22.84
N ALA A 211 -1.50 35.44 22.52
CA ALA A 211 -2.25 35.08 21.31
C ALA A 211 -1.47 35.39 20.03
N VAL A 212 -0.82 36.56 19.95
CA VAL A 212 0.03 36.92 18.80
C VAL A 212 1.19 35.94 18.66
N ILE A 213 1.85 35.56 19.76
CA ILE A 213 2.94 34.58 19.75
C ILE A 213 2.45 33.23 19.20
N VAL A 214 1.31 32.73 19.69
CA VAL A 214 0.73 31.45 19.23
C VAL A 214 0.40 31.51 17.73
N PHE A 215 -0.24 32.58 17.28
CA PHE A 215 -0.57 32.78 15.87
C PHE A 215 0.68 32.76 14.98
N VAL A 216 1.72 33.50 15.39
CA VAL A 216 2.99 33.59 14.66
C VAL A 216 3.70 32.24 14.63
N ILE A 217 3.76 31.52 15.76
CA ILE A 217 4.39 30.20 15.81
C ILE A 217 3.69 29.22 14.87
N LEU A 218 2.35 29.12 14.93
CA LEU A 218 1.58 28.21 14.07
C LEU A 218 1.76 28.55 12.59
N THR A 219 1.81 29.84 12.25
CA THR A 219 2.00 30.32 10.88
C THR A 219 3.40 30.00 10.36
N ILE A 220 4.44 30.31 11.14
CA ILE A 220 5.83 29.98 10.78
C ILE A 220 6.00 28.47 10.63
N PHE A 221 5.47 27.70 11.58
CA PHE A 221 5.52 26.23 11.53
C PHE A 221 4.92 25.69 10.23
N TYR A 222 3.74 26.15 9.84
CA TYR A 222 3.08 25.75 8.60
C TYR A 222 3.92 26.04 7.35
N PHE A 223 4.45 27.26 7.23
CA PHE A 223 5.22 27.62 6.04
C PHE A 223 6.58 26.91 5.98
N GLU A 224 7.26 26.71 7.11
CA GLU A 224 8.50 25.93 7.15
C GLU A 224 8.24 24.47 6.75
N ARG A 225 7.14 23.87 7.23
CA ARG A 225 6.74 22.51 6.84
C ARG A 225 6.39 22.39 5.37
N LEU A 226 5.71 23.38 4.79
CA LEU A 226 5.44 23.39 3.36
C LEU A 226 6.72 23.59 2.54
N LEU A 227 7.65 24.42 3.01
CA LEU A 227 8.98 24.59 2.40
C LEU A 227 9.79 23.30 2.40
N GLU A 228 9.67 22.44 3.41
CA GLU A 228 10.38 21.16 3.48
C GLU A 228 10.08 20.22 2.29
N VAL A 229 8.92 20.35 1.63
CA VAL A 229 8.62 19.59 0.41
C VAL A 229 9.64 19.90 -0.70
N TYR A 230 10.18 21.11 -0.69
CA TYR A 230 11.14 21.61 -1.67
C TYR A 230 12.60 21.48 -1.21
N SER A 231 12.87 20.86 -0.04
CA SER A 231 14.20 20.75 0.59
C SER A 231 15.30 20.31 -0.39
N VAL A 232 14.97 19.37 -1.27
CA VAL A 232 15.86 18.80 -2.28
C VAL A 232 16.46 19.85 -3.22
N LEU A 233 15.73 20.93 -3.51
CA LEU A 233 16.20 21.96 -4.45
C LEU A 233 17.28 22.87 -3.86
N VAL A 234 17.43 22.90 -2.53
CA VAL A 234 18.46 23.68 -1.84
C VAL A 234 19.59 22.77 -1.35
N GLU A 235 19.23 21.65 -0.70
CA GLU A 235 20.21 20.73 -0.12
C GLU A 235 20.91 19.88 -1.19
N ASN A 236 20.24 19.61 -2.31
CA ASN A 236 20.73 18.76 -3.40
C ASN A 236 21.30 17.40 -2.90
N THR A 237 20.67 16.83 -1.87
CA THR A 237 21.06 15.54 -1.29
C THR A 237 20.03 14.46 -1.61
N GLU A 238 20.49 13.20 -1.66
CA GLU A 238 19.61 12.03 -1.82
C GLU A 238 18.61 11.91 -0.66
N LYS A 239 19.04 12.22 0.56
CA LYS A 239 18.17 12.21 1.75
C LYS A 239 17.00 13.18 1.61
N ALA A 240 17.26 14.39 1.11
CA ALA A 240 16.23 15.39 0.86
C ALA A 240 15.26 14.94 -0.25
N PHE A 241 15.78 14.36 -1.33
CA PHE A 241 14.96 13.78 -2.39
C PHE A 241 14.08 12.65 -1.86
N ASN A 242 14.64 11.68 -1.14
CA ASN A 242 13.91 10.54 -0.58
C ASN A 242 12.83 11.00 0.41
N LYS A 243 13.07 12.07 1.18
CA LYS A 243 12.06 12.68 2.06
C LYS A 243 10.88 13.27 1.27
N ALA A 244 11.14 13.93 0.14
CA ALA A 244 10.09 14.47 -0.73
C ALA A 244 9.38 13.37 -1.55
N PHE A 245 10.14 12.38 -2.02
CA PHE A 245 9.66 11.31 -2.89
C PHE A 245 8.90 10.22 -2.12
N SER A 246 9.26 9.92 -0.87
CA SER A 246 8.54 8.93 -0.03
C SER A 246 7.07 9.28 0.21
N LYS A 247 6.70 10.57 0.15
CA LYS A 247 5.31 11.03 0.25
C LYS A 247 4.54 10.87 -1.07
N ALA A 248 5.24 10.67 -2.19
CA ALA A 248 4.70 10.52 -3.53
C ALA A 248 4.35 9.05 -3.86
N TRP A 249 3.76 8.30 -2.92
CA TRP A 249 3.52 6.85 -2.98
C TRP A 249 2.90 6.34 -4.29
N PHE A 250 2.01 7.12 -4.92
CA PHE A 250 1.46 6.78 -6.24
C PHE A 250 2.51 6.60 -7.32
N LEU A 251 3.67 7.23 -7.20
CA LEU A 251 4.77 7.02 -8.14
C LEU A 251 5.58 5.77 -7.80
N HIS A 252 5.42 5.13 -6.64
CA HIS A 252 6.22 3.97 -6.23
C HIS A 252 5.77 2.65 -6.86
N PHE A 253 4.82 2.65 -7.82
CA PHE A 253 4.43 1.46 -8.57
C PHE A 253 5.62 0.75 -9.25
N TYR A 254 6.72 1.46 -9.53
CA TYR A 254 7.96 0.86 -10.01
C TYR A 254 8.89 0.33 -8.90
N MET A 255 8.68 0.71 -7.63
CA MET A 255 9.45 0.22 -6.47
C MET A 255 8.89 -1.10 -5.93
N GLU A 256 7.59 -1.37 -6.12
CA GLU A 256 6.97 -2.67 -5.80
C GLU A 256 7.55 -3.82 -6.62
N ASN A 257 8.22 -3.54 -7.74
CA ASN A 257 8.94 -4.56 -8.53
C ASN A 257 10.38 -4.85 -8.07
N SER A 258 10.91 -4.18 -7.02
CA SER A 258 12.34 -4.34 -6.66
C SER A 258 12.64 -4.70 -5.20
N LYS A 259 11.62 -4.82 -4.33
CA LYS A 259 11.83 -5.25 -2.94
C LYS A 259 10.65 -6.07 -2.42
N TYR A 260 10.64 -7.35 -2.74
CA TYR A 260 10.06 -8.34 -1.84
C TYR A 260 11.05 -8.53 -0.69
N SER A 261 10.75 -7.96 0.47
CA SER A 261 11.50 -8.19 1.71
C SER A 261 11.21 -9.60 2.23
N LEU A 262 12.26 -10.41 2.32
CA LEU A 262 12.30 -11.68 3.05
C LEU A 262 11.83 -11.46 4.49
N VAL A 263 10.68 -12.04 4.84
CA VAL A 263 10.28 -12.25 6.23
C VAL A 263 10.35 -13.76 6.46
N THR A 264 11.30 -14.17 7.29
CA THR A 264 11.45 -15.52 7.81
C THR A 264 10.26 -15.86 8.70
N VAL A 265 9.54 -16.94 8.36
CA VAL A 265 8.73 -17.69 9.30
C VAL A 265 9.14 -19.16 9.16
N ASP A 266 9.61 -19.70 10.28
CA ASP A 266 10.10 -21.04 10.60
C ASP A 266 10.20 -22.12 9.51
N ASN A 267 11.46 -22.52 9.27
CA ASN A 267 12.00 -23.88 9.14
C ASN A 267 11.39 -24.93 8.19
N THR A 268 10.71 -24.54 7.13
CA THR A 268 10.64 -25.37 5.91
C THR A 268 10.70 -24.49 4.66
N LEU A 269 11.69 -24.75 3.81
CA LEU A 269 12.01 -23.95 2.61
C LEU A 269 10.87 -24.02 1.58
N GLY A 270 9.95 -23.06 1.64
CA GLY A 270 8.96 -22.76 0.61
C GLY A 270 8.71 -21.26 0.53
N ARG A 271 9.04 -20.63 -0.61
CA ARG A 271 8.77 -19.19 -0.83
C ARG A 271 7.29 -19.02 -1.20
N VAL A 272 6.50 -18.37 -0.34
CA VAL A 272 5.14 -17.94 -0.70
C VAL A 272 5.13 -16.42 -0.89
N LEU A 273 4.87 -15.96 -2.12
CA LEU A 273 4.56 -14.57 -2.44
C LEU A 273 3.19 -14.23 -1.82
N LYS A 274 3.15 -13.52 -0.69
CA LYS A 274 1.89 -13.09 -0.06
C LYS A 274 1.26 -11.92 -0.83
N ARG A 275 0.58 -12.21 -1.94
CA ARG A 275 -0.52 -11.38 -2.41
C ARG A 275 -1.82 -11.94 -1.84
N LYS A 276 -2.58 -11.12 -1.11
CA LYS A 276 -3.88 -11.54 -0.58
C LYS A 276 -4.88 -11.57 -1.73
N ILE A 277 -5.42 -12.75 -2.04
CA ILE A 277 -6.52 -12.95 -2.99
C ILE A 277 -7.77 -13.11 -2.11
N ASP A 278 -8.59 -12.08 -2.04
CA ASP A 278 -9.67 -12.01 -1.02
C ASP A 278 -10.75 -13.10 -1.19
N ASP A 279 -10.90 -13.61 -2.41
CA ASP A 279 -11.91 -14.56 -2.88
C ASP A 279 -11.37 -16.00 -3.06
N PHE A 280 -10.08 -16.24 -2.82
CA PHE A 280 -9.45 -17.55 -3.01
C PHE A 280 -8.36 -17.78 -1.97
N LYS A 281 -8.45 -18.88 -1.22
CA LYS A 281 -7.49 -19.27 -0.20
C LYS A 281 -7.02 -20.69 -0.44
N THR A 282 -5.75 -20.95 -0.17
CA THR A 282 -5.16 -22.29 -0.25
C THR A 282 -4.37 -22.56 1.01
N PHE A 283 -4.49 -23.78 1.53
CA PHE A 283 -3.80 -24.22 2.74
C PHE A 283 -3.24 -25.63 2.52
N VAL A 284 -2.00 -25.85 2.94
CA VAL A 284 -1.38 -27.18 3.00
C VAL A 284 -1.40 -27.62 4.45
N HIS A 285 -2.12 -28.71 4.73
CA HIS A 285 -2.27 -29.27 6.05
C HIS A 285 -1.42 -30.54 6.16
N HIS A 286 -0.57 -30.59 7.19
CA HIS A 286 0.12 -31.81 7.60
C HIS A 286 -0.65 -32.39 8.79
N ILE A 287 -1.23 -33.56 8.61
CA ILE A 287 -2.07 -34.23 9.61
C ILE A 287 -1.33 -35.51 10.01
N LYS A 288 -1.00 -35.66 11.30
CA LYS A 288 -0.32 -36.87 11.77
C LYS A 288 -1.29 -38.05 11.85
N ASP A 289 -0.74 -39.25 11.85
CA ASP A 289 -1.52 -40.48 12.09
C ASP A 289 -2.50 -40.32 13.28
N GLY A 290 -3.78 -40.59 13.02
CA GLY A 290 -4.88 -40.53 13.97
C GLY A 290 -5.43 -39.14 14.27
N GLU A 291 -4.77 -38.05 13.86
CA GLU A 291 -5.24 -36.68 14.07
C GLU A 291 -6.42 -36.32 13.16
N THR A 292 -7.19 -35.31 13.55
CA THR A 292 -8.36 -34.84 12.80
C THR A 292 -8.24 -33.33 12.52
N LEU A 293 -8.36 -32.97 11.25
CA LEU A 293 -8.50 -31.60 10.78
C LEU A 293 -9.99 -31.25 10.67
N GLU A 294 -10.41 -30.17 11.30
CA GLU A 294 -11.76 -29.62 11.17
C GLU A 294 -11.73 -28.34 10.33
N ILE A 295 -12.37 -28.38 9.17
CA ILE A 295 -12.53 -27.22 8.29
C ILE A 295 -13.95 -26.68 8.53
N LYS A 296 -14.02 -25.54 9.22
CA LYS A 296 -15.30 -24.89 9.52
C LYS A 296 -15.87 -24.19 8.30
N GLU A 297 -17.19 -24.19 8.20
CA GLU A 297 -17.94 -23.45 7.18
C GLU A 297 -17.45 -22.00 7.07
N SER A 298 -17.30 -21.53 5.83
CA SER A 298 -16.96 -20.15 5.50
C SER A 298 -18.10 -19.53 4.69
N GLU A 299 -18.26 -18.23 4.85
CA GLU A 299 -19.34 -17.45 4.24
C GLU A 299 -19.39 -17.66 2.72
N ASN A 300 -20.52 -18.20 2.21
CA ASN A 300 -20.91 -18.30 0.79
C ASN A 300 -19.79 -18.74 -0.17
N GLY A 301 -19.34 -20.00 -0.10
CA GLY A 301 -18.26 -20.52 -0.96
C GLY A 301 -18.28 -22.02 -1.23
N TYR A 302 -17.15 -22.56 -1.69
CA TYR A 302 -16.91 -23.99 -1.81
C TYR A 302 -15.50 -24.39 -1.42
N TYR A 303 -15.38 -25.66 -1.03
CA TYR A 303 -14.13 -26.28 -0.66
C TYR A 303 -13.79 -27.38 -1.66
N ILE A 304 -12.53 -27.39 -2.06
CA ILE A 304 -11.90 -28.52 -2.71
C ILE A 304 -10.80 -29.00 -1.76
N PHE A 305 -10.81 -30.28 -1.42
CA PHE A 305 -9.67 -30.88 -0.73
C PHE A 305 -9.06 -31.97 -1.61
N ILE A 306 -7.74 -32.06 -1.57
CA ILE A 306 -6.95 -33.01 -2.35
C ILE A 306 -6.01 -33.73 -1.41
N VAL A 307 -6.06 -35.05 -1.43
CA VAL A 307 -5.11 -35.89 -0.68
C VAL A 307 -3.82 -35.98 -1.48
N CYS A 308 -2.80 -35.27 -1.02
CA CYS A 308 -1.49 -35.19 -1.67
C CYS A 308 -0.55 -36.32 -1.25
N GLN A 309 -0.70 -36.78 -0.01
CA GLN A 309 0.05 -37.87 0.60
C GLN A 309 -0.80 -38.55 1.68
N GLY A 310 -0.60 -39.85 1.84
CA GLY A 310 -1.26 -40.65 2.88
C GLY A 310 -2.70 -41.01 2.54
N THR A 311 -3.45 -41.35 3.60
CA THR A 311 -4.82 -41.84 3.55
C THR A 311 -5.65 -41.16 4.62
N VAL A 312 -6.80 -40.61 4.24
CA VAL A 312 -7.69 -39.87 5.14
C VAL A 312 -9.13 -40.38 5.05
N LEU A 313 -9.85 -40.27 6.16
CA LEU A 313 -11.30 -40.48 6.27
C LEU A 313 -11.99 -39.13 6.33
N VAL A 314 -13.00 -38.91 5.48
CA VAL A 314 -13.75 -37.64 5.47
C VAL A 314 -15.21 -37.84 5.83
N ASN A 315 -15.70 -37.00 6.76
CA ASN A 315 -17.07 -36.96 7.28
C ASN A 315 -17.54 -38.25 7.98
N GLN A 316 -18.79 -38.25 8.47
CA GLN A 316 -19.37 -39.33 9.29
C GLN A 316 -19.49 -40.68 8.57
N ASP A 317 -19.50 -40.67 7.24
CA ASP A 317 -19.59 -41.88 6.42
C ASP A 317 -18.29 -42.69 6.36
N ASN A 318 -17.20 -42.21 7.01
CA ASN A 318 -15.88 -42.86 7.02
C ASN A 318 -15.42 -43.29 5.63
N THR A 319 -15.70 -42.47 4.61
CA THR A 319 -15.23 -42.78 3.26
C THR A 319 -13.73 -42.59 3.22
N LEU A 320 -13.01 -43.60 2.73
CA LEU A 320 -11.56 -43.63 2.65
C LEU A 320 -11.09 -42.93 1.37
N TYR A 321 -10.19 -41.97 1.53
CA TYR A 321 -9.57 -41.22 0.43
C TYR A 321 -8.06 -41.40 0.48
N GLU A 322 -7.52 -41.94 -0.61
CA GLU A 322 -6.09 -42.15 -0.78
C GLU A 322 -5.44 -41.01 -1.56
N LYS A 323 -4.11 -40.96 -1.54
CA LYS A 323 -3.30 -40.09 -2.41
C LYS A 323 -3.82 -40.13 -3.86
N GLY A 324 -4.10 -38.97 -4.43
CA GLY A 324 -4.67 -38.89 -5.77
C GLY A 324 -6.13 -38.45 -5.79
N VAL A 325 -6.85 -38.59 -4.68
CA VAL A 325 -8.29 -38.28 -4.67
C VAL A 325 -8.54 -36.80 -4.39
N CYS A 326 -9.39 -36.20 -5.23
CA CYS A 326 -9.92 -34.86 -5.11
C CYS A 326 -11.42 -34.93 -4.83
N ALA A 327 -11.87 -34.09 -3.91
CA ALA A 327 -13.26 -34.02 -3.48
C ALA A 327 -13.73 -32.57 -3.32
N PHE A 328 -15.02 -32.34 -3.57
CA PHE A 328 -15.65 -31.03 -3.57
C PHE A 328 -16.86 -31.00 -2.64
N THR A 329 -17.03 -29.92 -1.87
CA THR A 329 -18.26 -29.67 -1.08
C THR A 329 -18.60 -28.17 -0.95
N HIS A 330 -19.90 -27.85 -0.78
CA HIS A 330 -20.40 -26.47 -0.67
C HIS A 330 -20.81 -26.03 0.75
N LYS A 331 -21.16 -26.94 1.68
CA LYS A 331 -22.06 -26.57 2.79
C LYS A 331 -21.96 -27.35 4.10
N GLU A 332 -20.85 -28.03 4.38
CA GLU A 332 -20.74 -28.78 5.65
C GLU A 332 -19.38 -28.55 6.31
N ASP A 333 -19.38 -28.50 7.65
CA ASP A 333 -18.16 -28.64 8.44
C ASP A 333 -17.48 -29.96 8.06
N ILE A 334 -16.29 -29.87 7.46
CA ILE A 334 -15.56 -31.05 6.99
C ILE A 334 -14.67 -31.54 8.12
N LYS A 335 -14.79 -32.82 8.47
CA LYS A 335 -13.85 -33.48 9.37
C LYS A 335 -13.01 -34.46 8.59
N ILE A 336 -11.70 -34.24 8.54
CA ILE A 336 -10.73 -35.08 7.85
C ILE A 336 -9.86 -35.75 8.91
N LYS A 337 -10.01 -37.06 9.10
CA LYS A 337 -9.20 -37.85 10.03
C LYS A 337 -8.11 -38.62 9.28
N SER A 338 -6.87 -38.49 9.71
CA SER A 338 -5.74 -39.24 9.15
C SER A 338 -5.77 -40.71 9.58
N VAL A 339 -5.50 -41.61 8.64
CA VAL A 339 -5.23 -43.04 8.90
C VAL A 339 -3.72 -43.30 8.99
N ASP A 340 -2.91 -42.45 8.36
CA ASP A 340 -1.44 -42.40 8.42
C ASP A 340 -0.97 -40.94 8.33
N ASP A 341 0.34 -40.67 8.39
CA ASP A 341 0.88 -39.32 8.18
C ASP A 341 0.51 -38.80 6.78
N SER A 342 -0.41 -37.83 6.74
CA SER A 342 -1.05 -37.37 5.52
C SER A 342 -0.80 -35.88 5.25
N VAL A 343 -0.83 -35.52 3.97
CA VAL A 343 -0.78 -34.13 3.51
C VAL A 343 -2.02 -33.84 2.68
N VAL A 344 -2.79 -32.85 3.09
CA VAL A 344 -4.04 -32.45 2.43
C VAL A 344 -3.93 -31.00 1.97
N LEU A 345 -4.21 -30.77 0.68
CA LEU A 345 -4.32 -29.43 0.12
C LEU A 345 -5.79 -29.00 0.15
N GLU A 346 -6.08 -27.94 0.90
CA GLU A 346 -7.37 -27.26 0.93
C GLU A 346 -7.35 -26.08 -0.03
N ILE A 347 -8.41 -25.95 -0.83
CA ILE A 347 -8.69 -24.81 -1.70
C ILE A 347 -10.08 -24.30 -1.33
N ASN A 348 -10.17 -23.06 -0.85
CA ASN A 348 -11.41 -22.40 -0.50
C ASN A 348 -11.67 -21.25 -1.48
N VAL A 349 -12.84 -21.26 -2.10
CA VAL A 349 -13.29 -20.22 -3.03
C VAL A 349 -14.52 -19.52 -2.47
N ILE A 350 -14.41 -18.22 -2.23
CA ILE A 350 -15.41 -17.38 -1.54
C ILE A 350 -16.19 -16.58 -2.58
N ASN A 351 -17.48 -16.35 -2.35
CA ASN A 351 -18.41 -15.61 -3.22
C ASN A 351 -18.67 -16.24 -4.59
N SER A 352 -18.58 -17.58 -4.72
CA SER A 352 -19.08 -18.24 -5.93
C SER A 352 -20.61 -18.19 -5.96
N LYS A 353 -21.22 -17.68 -7.04
CA LYS A 353 -22.67 -17.84 -7.24
C LYS A 353 -23.01 -19.33 -7.20
N GLU A 354 -23.94 -19.71 -6.33
CA GLU A 354 -24.41 -21.10 -6.21
C GLU A 354 -24.78 -21.62 -7.60
N ASN A 355 -24.01 -22.59 -8.07
CA ASN A 355 -24.30 -23.21 -9.34
C ASN A 355 -25.05 -24.51 -9.06
N ASN A 356 -26.37 -24.42 -9.06
CA ASN A 356 -27.31 -25.51 -8.73
C ASN A 356 -27.22 -26.75 -9.65
N ASN A 357 -26.31 -26.74 -10.64
CA ASN A 357 -26.14 -27.81 -11.62
C ASN A 357 -24.98 -28.78 -11.30
N LEU A 358 -24.14 -28.50 -10.30
CA LEU A 358 -23.14 -29.47 -9.84
C LEU A 358 -23.78 -30.45 -8.86
N LYS A 359 -23.88 -31.72 -9.26
CA LYS A 359 -24.18 -32.82 -8.33
C LYS A 359 -22.98 -33.03 -7.42
N LEU A 360 -23.18 -32.76 -6.13
CA LEU A 360 -22.16 -32.87 -5.10
C LEU A 360 -22.60 -33.83 -4.01
N PRO A 361 -21.65 -34.50 -3.31
CA PRO A 361 -20.20 -34.42 -3.51
C PRO A 361 -19.73 -35.10 -4.81
N TYR A 362 -18.66 -34.56 -5.38
CA TYR A 362 -18.03 -35.08 -6.60
C TYR A 362 -16.62 -35.58 -6.29
N PHE A 363 -16.32 -36.81 -6.71
CA PHE A 363 -15.05 -37.49 -6.41
C PHE A 363 -14.34 -37.87 -7.69
N LYS A 364 -13.05 -37.54 -7.79
CA LYS A 364 -12.20 -37.96 -8.90
C LYS A 364 -10.77 -38.23 -8.46
N ASN A 365 -10.17 -39.27 -9.05
CA ASN A 365 -8.75 -39.53 -8.96
C ASN A 365 -7.99 -38.68 -9.99
N TYR A 366 -7.17 -37.72 -9.53
CA TYR A 366 -6.34 -36.91 -10.42
C TYR A 366 -5.13 -37.68 -10.96
N ALA A 367 -4.73 -38.79 -10.33
CA ALA A 367 -3.64 -39.63 -10.82
C ALA A 367 -3.96 -40.30 -12.16
N GLU A 368 -5.24 -40.53 -12.44
CA GLU A 368 -5.73 -41.20 -13.66
C GLU A 368 -5.95 -40.24 -14.84
N ASN A 369 -5.99 -38.92 -14.61
CA ASN A 369 -6.36 -37.92 -15.61
C ASN A 369 -5.22 -36.90 -15.83
N LYS A 370 -4.81 -36.70 -17.10
CA LYS A 370 -3.73 -35.76 -17.46
C LYS A 370 -4.12 -34.29 -17.24
N ASP A 371 -5.35 -33.94 -17.56
CA ASP A 371 -5.92 -32.61 -17.38
C ASP A 371 -7.32 -32.74 -16.76
N PHE A 372 -7.58 -32.02 -15.68
CA PHE A 372 -8.86 -32.08 -14.98
C PHE A 372 -9.42 -30.66 -14.75
N LYS A 373 -10.54 -30.36 -15.40
CA LYS A 373 -11.33 -29.17 -15.07
C LYS A 373 -12.34 -29.57 -14.00
N ILE A 374 -12.29 -28.90 -12.84
CA ILE A 374 -13.26 -29.14 -11.76
C ILE A 374 -14.60 -28.51 -12.12
N LEU A 375 -14.56 -27.34 -12.76
CA LEU A 375 -15.72 -26.57 -13.19
C LEU A 375 -15.72 -26.42 -14.71
N GLU A 376 -16.89 -26.51 -15.34
CA GLU A 376 -17.07 -26.32 -16.78
C GLU A 376 -16.69 -24.89 -17.23
N GLU A 377 -16.31 -24.75 -18.50
CA GLU A 377 -16.03 -23.44 -19.10
C GLU A 377 -17.28 -22.55 -19.08
N GLY A 378 -17.16 -21.37 -18.46
CA GLY A 378 -18.25 -20.39 -18.35
C GLY A 378 -18.71 -20.11 -16.92
N ILE A 379 -18.25 -20.88 -15.94
CA ILE A 379 -18.57 -20.70 -14.52
C ILE A 379 -17.44 -19.90 -13.86
N VAL A 380 -17.78 -18.75 -13.28
CA VAL A 380 -16.84 -17.87 -12.58
C VAL A 380 -17.22 -17.81 -11.10
N PRO A 381 -16.28 -18.02 -10.16
CA PRO A 381 -14.87 -18.34 -10.38
C PRO A 381 -14.61 -19.78 -10.84
N CYS A 382 -13.65 -19.95 -11.76
CA CYS A 382 -13.27 -21.26 -12.32
C CYS A 382 -11.94 -21.73 -11.71
N VAL A 383 -11.94 -22.95 -11.14
CA VAL A 383 -10.73 -23.66 -10.72
C VAL A 383 -10.46 -24.80 -11.70
N LYS A 384 -9.28 -24.77 -12.32
CA LYS A 384 -8.76 -25.84 -13.17
C LYS A 384 -7.53 -26.46 -12.52
N ILE A 385 -7.42 -27.79 -12.53
CA ILE A 385 -6.27 -28.52 -12.01
C ILE A 385 -5.63 -29.33 -13.13
N GLU A 386 -4.40 -28.97 -13.48
CA GLU A 386 -3.58 -29.69 -14.45
C GLU A 386 -2.54 -30.54 -13.74
N ASN A 387 -2.41 -31.81 -14.14
CA ASN A 387 -1.39 -32.70 -13.61
C ASN A 387 -0.06 -32.41 -14.32
N MET A 388 0.94 -32.00 -13.55
CA MET A 388 2.29 -31.78 -14.05
C MET A 388 3.10 -33.05 -13.83
N ASN A 389 3.24 -33.87 -14.88
CA ASN A 389 4.10 -35.05 -14.87
C ASN A 389 5.08 -35.01 -16.06
N LEU A 390 6.30 -34.54 -15.81
CA LEU A 390 7.34 -34.38 -16.82
C LEU A 390 8.52 -35.31 -16.51
N LYS A 391 8.96 -36.07 -17.52
CA LYS A 391 10.16 -36.92 -17.48
C LYS A 391 11.31 -36.27 -18.24
N THR A 392 12.54 -36.54 -17.81
CA THR A 392 13.76 -35.87 -18.29
C THR A 392 14.26 -36.27 -19.68
N PRO A 393 15.06 -35.40 -20.32
CA PRO A 393 15.19 -33.96 -20.07
C PRO A 393 14.06 -33.20 -20.79
N LYS A 394 13.38 -32.29 -20.09
CA LYS A 394 12.27 -31.54 -20.69
C LYS A 394 12.11 -30.15 -20.05
N ILE A 395 11.96 -29.15 -20.92
CA ILE A 395 11.52 -27.81 -20.55
C ILE A 395 10.08 -27.69 -21.02
N LYS A 396 9.17 -27.33 -20.12
CA LYS A 396 7.78 -26.98 -20.48
C LYS A 396 7.57 -25.51 -20.13
N GLU A 397 7.32 -24.71 -21.16
CA GLU A 397 7.02 -23.29 -21.02
C GLU A 397 5.51 -23.09 -20.89
N TYR A 398 5.12 -22.24 -19.95
CA TYR A 398 3.74 -21.82 -19.76
C TYR A 398 3.66 -20.33 -20.07
N ASN A 399 2.90 -20.00 -21.12
CA ASN A 399 2.68 -18.62 -21.55
C ASN A 399 1.98 -17.80 -20.48
N GLU A 400 2.11 -16.48 -20.58
CA GLU A 400 1.38 -15.52 -19.75
C GLU A 400 -0.12 -15.81 -19.83
N ASN A 401 -0.76 -15.87 -18.67
CA ASN A 401 -2.20 -15.80 -18.59
C ASN A 401 -2.59 -14.50 -17.90
N THR A 402 -3.34 -13.67 -18.62
CA THR A 402 -3.76 -12.35 -18.16
C THR A 402 -4.99 -12.38 -17.28
N LEU A 403 -5.66 -13.54 -17.19
CA LEU A 403 -6.98 -13.66 -16.56
C LEU A 403 -7.01 -14.65 -15.39
N SER A 404 -5.90 -15.33 -15.09
CA SER A 404 -5.87 -16.34 -14.02
C SER A 404 -4.62 -16.24 -13.15
N GLU A 405 -4.82 -16.46 -11.86
CA GLU A 405 -3.76 -16.77 -10.91
C GLU A 405 -3.40 -18.26 -11.04
N ARG A 406 -2.13 -18.62 -10.86
CA ARG A 406 -1.70 -20.03 -10.91
C ARG A 406 -0.96 -20.41 -9.63
N PHE A 407 -1.21 -21.61 -9.14
CA PHE A 407 -0.50 -22.18 -8.00
C PHE A 407 0.10 -23.51 -8.41
N ILE A 408 1.36 -23.75 -8.06
CA ILE A 408 2.04 -25.01 -8.31
C ILE A 408 2.23 -25.70 -6.98
N TYR A 409 1.60 -26.86 -6.79
CA TYR A 409 1.90 -27.75 -5.70
C TYR A 409 2.89 -28.83 -6.18
N SER A 410 4.04 -28.97 -5.52
CA SER A 410 5.01 -30.03 -5.80
C SER A 410 4.80 -31.24 -4.88
N PHE A 411 4.83 -32.45 -5.43
CA PHE A 411 4.76 -33.69 -4.65
C PHE A 411 6.15 -34.15 -4.15
N ASP A 412 6.17 -35.19 -3.32
CA ASP A 412 7.37 -35.77 -2.67
C ASP A 412 8.49 -36.19 -3.64
N ASP A 413 8.14 -36.64 -4.85
CA ASP A 413 9.10 -37.12 -5.85
C ASP A 413 9.60 -36.01 -6.78
N ASN A 414 9.35 -34.75 -6.43
CA ASN A 414 9.64 -33.61 -7.30
C ASN A 414 11.04 -33.03 -7.04
N GLU A 415 11.86 -33.06 -8.08
CA GLU A 415 13.07 -32.28 -8.18
C GLU A 415 13.03 -31.50 -9.49
N CYS A 416 12.56 -30.26 -9.46
CA CYS A 416 12.59 -29.42 -10.66
C CYS A 416 12.93 -27.98 -10.33
N ILE A 417 13.34 -27.26 -11.38
CA ILE A 417 13.63 -25.84 -11.32
C ILE A 417 12.48 -25.12 -11.99
N LEU A 418 11.87 -24.20 -11.25
CA LEU A 418 10.88 -23.27 -11.75
C LEU A 418 11.61 -21.98 -12.13
N GLU A 419 11.52 -21.58 -13.39
CA GLU A 419 11.98 -20.26 -13.84
C GLU A 419 10.75 -19.34 -13.91
N ILE A 420 10.74 -18.25 -13.15
CA ILE A 420 9.70 -17.20 -13.23
C ILE A 420 10.41 -15.88 -13.51
N ASP A 421 10.09 -15.22 -14.62
CA ASP A 421 10.73 -13.95 -15.02
C ASP A 421 12.27 -13.96 -14.85
N GLU A 422 12.93 -15.00 -15.35
CA GLU A 422 14.39 -15.20 -15.28
C GLU A 422 14.94 -15.57 -13.88
N GLU A 423 14.11 -15.64 -12.84
CA GLU A 423 14.51 -16.17 -11.54
C GLU A 423 14.36 -17.69 -11.48
N LEU A 424 15.48 -18.38 -11.18
CA LEU A 424 15.50 -19.83 -10.98
C LEU A 424 15.20 -20.18 -9.52
N ILE A 425 14.15 -20.95 -9.31
CA ILE A 425 13.67 -21.39 -8.01
C ILE A 425 13.67 -22.91 -7.98
N LYS A 426 14.39 -23.50 -7.04
CA LYS A 426 14.30 -24.94 -6.80
C LYS A 426 12.96 -25.23 -6.10
N LEU A 427 12.09 -26.01 -6.75
CA LEU A 427 10.87 -26.48 -6.12
C LEU A 427 11.22 -27.61 -5.14
N GLY A 428 10.90 -27.40 -3.86
CA GLY A 428 11.04 -28.41 -2.80
C GLY A 428 9.91 -29.43 -2.85
N GLN A 429 9.93 -30.41 -1.95
CA GLN A 429 8.84 -31.37 -1.76
C GLN A 429 7.67 -30.72 -1.01
N ASN A 430 6.44 -31.14 -1.31
CA ASN A 430 5.20 -30.68 -0.66
C ASN A 430 5.07 -29.15 -0.58
N THR A 431 5.59 -28.45 -1.57
CA THR A 431 5.67 -26.99 -1.56
C THR A 431 4.58 -26.41 -2.45
N LEU A 432 3.82 -25.45 -1.91
CA LEU A 432 2.87 -24.67 -2.68
C LEU A 432 3.52 -23.34 -3.10
N PHE A 433 3.59 -23.11 -4.40
CA PHE A 433 4.11 -21.89 -5.02
C PHE A 433 3.00 -21.10 -5.69
N HIS A 434 2.91 -19.81 -5.40
CA HIS A 434 2.00 -18.89 -6.11
C HIS A 434 2.73 -18.21 -7.27
N ILE A 435 2.13 -18.29 -8.45
CA ILE A 435 2.54 -17.59 -9.67
C ILE A 435 1.47 -16.52 -9.97
N PRO A 436 1.81 -15.24 -9.76
CA PRO A 436 0.90 -14.13 -10.05
C PRO A 436 0.41 -14.11 -11.50
N TYR A 437 -0.77 -13.56 -11.75
CA TYR A 437 -1.22 -13.27 -13.14
C TYR A 437 -0.18 -12.42 -13.90
N ASN A 438 -0.19 -12.51 -15.24
CA ASN A 438 0.79 -11.86 -16.14
C ASN A 438 2.25 -12.31 -15.95
N LYS A 439 2.51 -13.47 -15.33
CA LYS A 439 3.86 -14.02 -15.22
C LYS A 439 4.05 -15.19 -16.17
N LYS A 440 5.17 -15.18 -16.90
CA LYS A 440 5.66 -16.36 -17.62
C LYS A 440 6.36 -17.25 -16.61
N PHE A 441 6.19 -18.57 -16.76
CA PHE A 441 7.04 -19.49 -16.03
C PHE A 441 7.41 -20.70 -16.88
N LYS A 442 8.58 -21.27 -16.58
CA LYS A 442 9.07 -22.50 -17.19
C LYS A 442 9.33 -23.52 -16.09
N VAL A 443 8.96 -24.76 -16.37
CA VAL A 443 9.35 -25.89 -15.54
C VAL A 443 10.49 -26.60 -16.25
N ILE A 444 11.65 -26.62 -15.61
CA ILE A 444 12.89 -27.18 -16.10
C ILE A 444 13.17 -28.45 -15.30
N VAL A 445 13.24 -29.58 -15.99
CA VAL A 445 13.58 -30.87 -15.38
C VAL A 445 14.96 -31.30 -15.89
N CYS A 446 15.97 -31.20 -15.02
CA CYS A 446 17.36 -31.56 -15.33
C CYS A 446 17.58 -33.08 -15.30
N GLU A 447 18.66 -33.58 -15.89
CA GLU A 447 18.94 -35.02 -16.02
C GLU A 447 18.78 -35.80 -14.69
N LYS A 448 18.10 -36.95 -14.76
CA LYS A 448 17.76 -37.86 -13.64
C LYS A 448 16.67 -37.37 -12.68
N GLN A 449 16.10 -36.20 -12.90
CA GLN A 449 15.01 -35.67 -12.09
C GLN A 449 13.61 -36.00 -12.65
N LYS A 450 12.55 -35.66 -11.92
CA LYS A 450 11.17 -35.74 -12.39
C LYS A 450 10.42 -34.54 -11.84
N ALA A 451 9.59 -33.89 -12.67
CA ALA A 451 8.63 -32.93 -12.16
C ALA A 451 7.29 -33.62 -11.97
N HIS A 452 6.87 -33.74 -10.73
CA HIS A 452 5.54 -34.24 -10.36
C HIS A 452 4.84 -33.23 -9.46
N GLY A 453 3.73 -32.69 -9.92
CA GLY A 453 2.98 -31.67 -9.19
C GLY A 453 1.60 -31.43 -9.78
N MET A 454 0.90 -30.44 -9.22
CA MET A 454 -0.37 -29.95 -9.72
C MET A 454 -0.26 -28.46 -10.02
N ILE A 455 -0.84 -28.04 -11.12
CA ILE A 455 -1.03 -26.62 -11.46
C ILE A 455 -2.50 -26.30 -11.25
N ILE A 456 -2.77 -25.43 -10.28
CA ILE A 456 -4.10 -24.95 -9.93
C ILE A 456 -4.26 -23.57 -10.56
N GLU A 457 -5.13 -23.44 -11.54
CA GLU A 457 -5.44 -22.20 -12.22
C GLU A 457 -6.76 -21.66 -11.69
N TYR A 458 -6.70 -20.48 -11.06
CA TYR A 458 -7.85 -19.77 -10.51
C TYR A 458 -8.18 -18.58 -11.42
N LYS A 459 -9.35 -18.64 -12.06
CA LYS A 459 -9.88 -17.56 -12.90
C LYS A 459 -11.01 -16.85 -12.15
N ARG A 460 -10.81 -15.56 -11.93
CA ARG A 460 -11.77 -14.64 -11.31
C ARG A 460 -12.95 -14.30 -12.20
#